data_AF-A0A662FB45-F1
#
_entry.id   AF-A0A662FB45-F1
#
_cell.length_a   1.000
_cell.length_b   1.000
_cell.length_c   1.000
_cell.angle_alpha   90.00
_cell.angle_beta   90.00
_cell.angle_gamma   90.00
#
_symmetry.space_group_name_H-M   'P 1'
#
loop_
_entity.id
_entity.type
_entity.pdbx_description
1 polymer ?
#
loop_
_entity_poly.entity_id
_entity_poly.type
_entity_poly.pdbx_seq_one_letter_code
_entity_poly.pdbx_strand_id
1 'polypeptide(L)' 'MPAITKCMQSAGRCIRTEKDKGVIVFLDKRYISSYYRKCLPTELNLKVSIDPIDEIKSFFRT' A
#
# COMPACT_ATOMS: atom_id res chain seq x y z
N MET A 1 15.91 4.31 -2.10
CA MET A 1 15.20 5.54 -1.66
C MET A 1 14.52 5.31 -0.31
N PRO A 2 14.87 6.08 0.74
CA PRO A 2 14.43 5.85 2.11
C PRO A 2 12.91 5.95 2.36
N ALA A 3 12.17 6.62 1.46
CA ALA A 3 10.73 6.83 1.61
C ALA A 3 9.91 5.52 1.57
N ILE A 4 10.18 4.62 0.61
CA ILE A 4 9.44 3.35 0.49
C ILE A 4 9.69 2.44 1.71
N THR A 5 10.94 2.33 2.14
CA THR A 5 11.32 1.51 3.29
C THR A 5 10.67 2.02 4.57
N LYS A 6 10.60 3.34 4.77
CA LYS A 6 9.83 3.95 5.88
C LYS A 6 8.33 3.67 5.81
N CYS A 7 7.74 3.75 4.62
CA CYS A 7 6.32 3.40 4.44
C CYS A 7 6.06 1.93 4.81
N MET A 8 6.92 1.01 4.37
CA MET A 8 6.79 -0.42 4.68
C MET A 8 6.92 -0.71 6.17
N GLN A 9 7.92 -0.10 6.82
CA GLN A 9 8.12 -0.24 8.27
C GLN A 9 6.95 0.37 9.06
N SER A 10 6.36 1.46 8.58
CA SER A 10 5.17 2.07 9.21
C SER A 10 3.92 1.23 9.00
N ALA A 11 3.77 0.61 7.84
CA ALA A 11 2.67 -0.29 7.54
C ALA A 11 2.70 -1.57 8.39
N GLY A 12 3.88 -2.14 8.62
CA GLY A 12 4.04 -3.27 9.55
C GLY A 12 3.64 -2.96 11.00
N ARG A 13 3.43 -1.68 11.34
CA ARG A 13 2.89 -1.26 12.65
C ARG A 13 1.36 -1.15 12.69
N CYS A 14 0.68 -1.18 11.53
CA CYS A 14 -0.79 -1.15 11.46
C CYS A 14 -1.41 -2.51 11.80
N ILE A 15 -0.66 -3.60 11.72
CA ILE A 15 -1.13 -4.94 12.07
C ILE A 15 -0.55 -5.28 13.45
N ARG A 16 -1.38 -5.23 14.49
CA ARG A 16 -1.00 -5.57 15.87
C ARG A 16 -1.64 -6.87 16.34
N THR A 17 -2.75 -7.27 15.71
CA THR A 17 -3.47 -8.51 15.98
C THR A 17 -3.85 -9.21 14.67
N GLU A 18 -4.11 -10.51 14.72
CA GLU A 18 -4.54 -11.31 13.54
C GLU A 18 -5.88 -10.85 12.94
N LYS A 19 -6.64 -10.02 13.66
CA LYS A 19 -7.93 -9.49 13.21
C LYS A 19 -7.83 -8.09 12.60
N ASP A 20 -6.67 -7.45 12.70
CA ASP A 20 -6.49 -6.09 12.20
C ASP A 20 -6.44 -6.09 10.67
N LYS A 21 -7.35 -5.34 10.04
CA LYS A 21 -7.36 -5.07 8.61
C LYS A 21 -6.83 -3.65 8.38
N GLY A 22 -5.89 -3.48 7.45
CA GLY A 22 -5.29 -2.19 7.14
C GLY A 22 -5.03 -2.02 5.65
N VAL A 23 -5.09 -0.79 5.17
CA VAL A 23 -4.78 -0.43 3.78
C VAL A 23 -3.67 0.62 3.77
N ILE A 24 -2.70 0.45 2.87
CA ILE A 24 -1.61 1.42 2.64
C ILE A 24 -1.88 2.06 1.29
N VAL A 25 -1.99 3.40 1.27
CA VAL A 25 -2.23 4.15 0.03
C VAL A 25 -1.03 5.02 -0.27
N PHE A 26 -0.45 4.83 -1.45
CA PHE A 26 0.64 5.65 -1.96
C PHE A 26 0.08 6.75 -2.86
N LEU A 27 0.03 7.98 -2.35
CA LEU A 27 -0.54 9.14 -3.05
C LEU A 27 0.53 9.86 -3.88
N ASP A 28 0.95 9.28 -5.01
CA ASP A 28 1.72 10.00 -6.03
C ASP A 28 1.88 9.17 -7.33
N LYS A 29 1.90 9.83 -8.49
CA LYS A 29 2.20 9.20 -9.78
C LYS A 29 3.62 8.61 -9.82
N ARG A 30 4.56 9.12 -9.01
CA ARG A 30 5.94 8.64 -8.90
C ARG A 30 6.02 7.17 -8.51
N TYR A 31 5.08 6.66 -7.70
CA TYR A 31 5.05 5.26 -7.30
C TYR A 31 4.64 4.30 -8.43
N ILE A 32 4.01 4.81 -9.49
CA ILE A 32 3.62 4.03 -10.69
C ILE A 32 4.83 3.83 -11.61
N SER A 33 5.89 4.64 -11.47
CA SER A 33 7.10 4.49 -12.26
C SER A 33 7.75 3.13 -12.04
N SER A 34 8.23 2.52 -13.12
CA SER A 34 8.92 1.22 -13.11
C SER A 34 10.11 1.18 -12.15
N TYR A 35 10.73 2.34 -11.88
CA TYR A 35 11.81 2.49 -10.91
C TYR A 35 11.35 2.21 -9.47
N TYR A 36 10.20 2.77 -9.06
CA TYR A 36 9.66 2.58 -7.72
C TYR A 36 9.01 1.21 -7.54
N ARG A 37 8.38 0.67 -8.61
CA ARG A 37 7.79 -0.68 -8.59
C ARG A 37 8.83 -1.77 -8.31
N LYS A 38 10.07 -1.63 -8.80
CA LYS A 38 11.18 -2.55 -8.50
C LYS A 38 11.63 -2.52 -7.03
N CYS A 39 11.34 -1.45 -6.31
CA CYS A 39 11.68 -1.33 -4.89
C CYS A 39 10.57 -1.85 -3.96
N LEU A 40 9.41 -2.21 -4.50
CA LEU A 40 8.32 -2.79 -3.74
C LEU A 40 8.38 -4.33 -3.85
N PRO A 41 8.06 -5.07 -2.76
CA PRO A 41 7.91 -6.52 -2.81
C PRO A 41 6.95 -6.93 -3.93
N THR A 42 7.37 -7.85 -4.80
CA THR A 42 6.55 -8.36 -5.90
C THR A 42 5.29 -9.10 -5.42
N GLU A 43 5.31 -9.58 -4.17
CA GLU A 43 4.19 -10.26 -3.52
C GLU A 43 3.04 -9.32 -3.15
N LEU A 44 3.28 -8.00 -3.12
CA LEU A 44 2.22 -7.03 -2.92
C LEU A 44 1.42 -6.86 -4.21
N ASN A 45 0.14 -7.22 -4.17
CA ASN A 45 -0.83 -6.97 -5.24
C ASN A 45 -1.18 -5.46 -5.30
N LEU A 46 -0.24 -4.65 -5.78
CA LEU A 46 -0.41 -3.21 -5.94
C LEU A 46 -1.47 -2.91 -6.99
N LYS A 47 -2.52 -2.18 -6.59
CA LYS A 47 -3.57 -1.70 -7.48
C LYS A 47 -3.46 -0.21 -7.68
N VAL A 48 -3.45 0.22 -8.95
CA VAL A 48 -3.45 1.63 -9.31
C VAL A 48 -4.90 2.04 -9.53
N SER A 49 -5.39 2.97 -8.72
CA SER A 49 -6.73 3.52 -8.86
C SER A 49 -6.66 5.05 -8.88
N ILE A 50 -7.52 5.64 -9.72
CA ILE A 50 -7.81 7.08 -9.70
C ILE A 50 -8.76 7.45 -8.55
N ASP A 51 -9.53 6.48 -8.06
CA ASP A 51 -10.41 6.61 -6.90
C ASP A 51 -10.10 5.51 -5.88
N PRO A 52 -9.17 5.75 -4.94
CA PRO A 52 -8.83 4.79 -3.91
C PRO A 52 -9.93 4.63 -2.86
N ILE A 53 -10.92 5.53 -2.77
CA ILE A 53 -11.95 5.50 -1.72
C ILE A 53 -12.85 4.27 -1.88
N ASP A 54 -13.30 3.99 -3.10
CA ASP A 54 -14.19 2.85 -3.36
C ASP A 54 -13.47 1.49 -3.15
N GLU A 55 -12.19 1.43 -3.52
CA GLU A 55 -11.33 0.26 -3.25
C GLU A 55 -11.20 -0.03 -1.76
N ILE A 56 -10.93 1.02 -0.97
CA ILE A 56 -10.82 0.93 0.49
C ILE A 56 -12.14 0.46 1.09
N LYS A 57 -13.27 1.03 0.66
CA LYS A 57 -14.60 0.61 1.13
C LYS A 57 -14.85 -0.86 0.83
N SER A 58 -14.52 -1.32 -0.39
CA SER A 58 -14.66 -2.74 -0.77
C SER A 58 -13.79 -3.66 0.09
N PHE A 59 -12.57 -3.24 0.41
CA PHE A 59 -11.64 -4.00 1.25
C PHE A 59 -12.19 -4.20 2.68
N PHE A 60 -12.75 -3.16 3.29
CA PHE A 60 -13.28 -3.26 4.66
C PHE A 60 -14.66 -3.91 4.77
N ARG A 61 -15.37 -4.08 3.64
CA ARG A 61 -16.69 -4.71 3.60
C ARG A 61 -16.64 -6.24 3.56
N THR A 62 -15.48 -6.81 3.19
CA THR A 62 -15.15 -8.24 3.29
C THR A 62 -14.61 -8.52 4.68
#